data_AF-A0A965QEI7-F1
#
_entry.id   AF-A0A965QEI7-F1
#
_cell.length_a   1.000
_cell.length_b   1.000
_cell.length_c   1.000
_cell.angle_alpha   90.00
_cell.angle_beta   90.00
_cell.angle_gamma   90.00
#
_symmetry.space_group_name_H-M   'P 1'
#
loop_
_entity.id
_entity.type
_entity.pdbx_description
1 polymer ?
#
loop_
_entity_poly.entity_id
_entity_poly.type
_entity_poly.pdbx_seq_one_letter_code
_entity_poly.pdbx_strand_id
1 'polypeptide(L)'
;TANYIGNWENNVIHKSFMNFEEDEADFMVYDLPYHIGFKNVNSSNYPSRHLYSLEFNNKNIREQLGLQLHVDSTSIIDKVEDRKNNLRGKLPYQIKIRREFDRDKEKIKIDFMLDKNSDDLTKSNFELKLQTLEYENGYWLDSGEFNLSID
;
A
#
# COMPACT_ATOMS: atom_id res chain seq x y z
N THR A 1 -7.13 12.15 10.89
CA THR A 1 -8.43 11.60 10.45
C THR A 1 -8.48 11.60 8.94
N ALA A 2 -8.39 10.44 8.31
CA ALA A 2 -8.48 10.31 6.85
C ALA A 2 -9.94 10.33 6.36
N ASN A 3 -10.48 11.52 6.06
CA ASN A 3 -11.86 11.64 5.58
C ASN A 3 -12.01 11.13 4.14
N TYR A 4 -11.13 11.57 3.25
CA TYR A 4 -11.17 11.21 1.83
C TYR A 4 -9.91 10.44 1.47
N ILE A 5 -10.05 9.23 0.93
CA ILE A 5 -8.94 8.39 0.47
C ILE A 5 -9.04 8.25 -1.05
N GLY A 6 -7.89 8.30 -1.71
CA GLY A 6 -7.82 8.22 -3.16
C GLY A 6 -6.41 7.91 -3.67
N ASN A 7 -6.30 7.85 -5.00
CA ASN A 7 -5.01 7.80 -5.67
C ASN A 7 -4.20 9.05 -5.32
N TRP A 8 -2.96 8.86 -4.90
CA TRP A 8 -2.04 9.91 -4.51
C TRP A 8 -0.96 10.09 -5.56
N GLU A 9 -1.04 11.19 -6.29
CA GLU A 9 -0.09 11.53 -7.34
C GLU A 9 0.35 12.98 -7.15
N ASN A 10 1.64 13.26 -7.26
CA ASN A 10 2.18 14.63 -7.14
C ASN A 10 1.70 15.39 -5.88
N ASN A 11 1.62 14.70 -4.74
CA ASN A 11 1.14 15.23 -3.45
C ASN A 11 -0.34 15.62 -3.39
N VAL A 12 -1.14 15.27 -4.41
CA VAL A 12 -2.57 15.59 -4.49
C VAL A 12 -3.42 14.35 -4.76
N ILE A 13 -4.67 14.41 -4.29
CA ILE A 13 -5.72 13.45 -4.64
C ILE A 13 -6.73 14.18 -5.50
N HIS A 14 -6.70 13.92 -6.80
CA HIS A 14 -7.64 14.52 -7.74
C HIS A 14 -9.06 13.98 -7.55
N LYS A 15 -9.21 12.68 -7.34
CA LYS A 15 -10.49 12.00 -7.11
C LYS A 15 -10.34 11.01 -5.97
N SER A 16 -11.17 11.15 -4.94
CA SER A 16 -11.29 10.13 -3.90
C SER A 16 -12.14 8.98 -4.39
N PHE A 17 -11.76 7.76 -4.05
CA PHE A 17 -12.60 6.57 -4.23
C PHE A 17 -13.36 6.22 -2.95
N MET A 18 -13.05 6.88 -1.82
CA MET A 18 -13.72 6.64 -0.53
C MET A 18 -13.83 7.94 0.28
N ASN A 19 -15.04 8.29 0.71
CA ASN A 19 -15.34 9.46 1.55
C ASN A 19 -15.45 9.08 3.05
N PHE A 20 -15.87 10.00 3.93
CA PHE A 20 -15.87 9.80 5.38
C PHE A 20 -17.01 8.93 5.92
N GLU A 21 -18.05 8.69 5.12
CA GLU A 21 -19.21 7.83 5.42
C GLU A 21 -19.04 6.42 4.84
N GLU A 22 -18.22 6.28 3.78
CA GLU A 22 -17.94 5.02 3.11
C GLU A 22 -16.86 4.22 3.83
N ASP A 23 -17.14 2.93 4.04
CA ASP A 23 -16.23 1.95 4.63
C ASP A 23 -15.54 1.06 3.60
N GLU A 24 -16.12 0.94 2.41
CA GLU A 24 -15.60 0.15 1.30
C GLU A 24 -15.40 1.01 0.05
N ALA A 25 -14.41 0.64 -0.75
CA ALA A 25 -14.20 1.22 -2.07
C ALA A 25 -13.58 0.24 -3.03
N ASP A 26 -13.97 0.38 -4.29
CA ASP A 26 -13.46 -0.37 -5.42
C ASP A 26 -12.72 0.56 -6.39
N PHE A 27 -11.52 0.18 -6.81
CA PHE A 27 -10.73 0.95 -7.77
C PHE A 27 -9.83 0.07 -8.63
N MET A 28 -9.38 0.62 -9.75
CA MET A 28 -8.49 -0.03 -10.69
C MET A 28 -7.04 0.38 -10.44
N VAL A 29 -6.14 -0.60 -10.46
CA VAL A 29 -4.69 -0.42 -10.38
C VAL A 29 -4.05 -0.89 -11.67
N TYR A 30 -3.36 0.03 -12.34
CA TYR A 30 -2.74 -0.23 -13.65
C TYR A 30 -1.24 -0.48 -13.55
N ASP A 31 -0.61 -0.12 -12.43
CA ASP A 31 0.81 -0.32 -12.17
C ASP A 31 1.08 -0.46 -10.67
N LEU A 32 2.24 -1.02 -10.33
CA LEU A 32 2.74 -1.15 -8.96
C LEU A 32 4.16 -0.57 -8.84
N PRO A 33 4.48 0.16 -7.76
CA PRO A 33 3.62 0.42 -6.59
C PRO A 33 2.48 1.39 -6.90
N TYR A 34 1.33 1.19 -6.24
CA TYR A 34 0.18 2.10 -6.34
C TYR A 34 0.04 2.89 -5.05
N HIS A 35 0.05 4.22 -5.16
CA HIS A 35 0.08 5.11 -4.01
C HIS A 35 -1.32 5.55 -3.60
N ILE A 36 -1.64 5.29 -2.34
CA ILE A 36 -2.92 5.62 -1.71
C ILE A 36 -2.63 6.72 -0.69
N GLY A 37 -3.37 7.81 -0.79
CA GLY A 37 -3.26 8.93 0.13
C GLY A 37 -4.58 9.27 0.80
N PHE A 38 -4.52 10.25 1.68
CA PHE A 38 -5.72 10.85 2.25
C PHE A 38 -5.69 12.38 2.27
N LYS A 39 -6.89 12.96 2.36
CA LYS A 39 -7.11 14.39 2.63
C LYS A 39 -8.36 14.60 3.50
N ASN A 40 -8.43 15.75 4.16
CA ASN A 40 -9.53 16.08 5.06
C ASN A 40 -10.69 16.80 4.35
N VAL A 41 -10.41 17.41 3.20
CA VAL A 41 -11.34 18.24 2.43
C VAL A 41 -11.47 17.69 1.01
N ASN A 42 -12.70 17.63 0.50
CA ASN A 42 -12.95 17.20 -0.89
C ASN A 42 -12.67 18.34 -1.88
N SER A 43 -11.39 18.65 -2.09
CA SER A 43 -10.94 19.62 -3.09
C SER A 43 -9.69 19.11 -3.79
N SER A 44 -9.60 19.27 -5.10
CA SER A 44 -8.48 18.80 -5.92
C SER A 44 -7.19 19.56 -5.65
N ASN A 45 -7.28 20.79 -5.13
CA ASN A 45 -6.14 21.64 -4.79
C ASN A 45 -5.73 21.52 -3.31
N TYR A 46 -6.45 20.71 -2.53
CA TYR A 46 -6.13 20.54 -1.12
C TYR A 46 -4.93 19.58 -0.98
N PRO A 47 -3.90 19.93 -0.21
CA PRO A 47 -2.73 19.07 -0.03
C PRO A 47 -3.15 17.74 0.59
N SER A 48 -2.59 16.66 0.07
CA SER A 48 -2.88 15.31 0.53
C SER A 48 -1.61 14.61 1.01
N ARG A 49 -1.78 13.65 1.92
CA ARG A 49 -0.67 12.91 2.52
C ARG A 49 -0.65 11.49 1.98
N HIS A 50 0.53 10.97 1.72
CA HIS A 50 0.75 9.58 1.37
C HIS A 50 0.40 8.70 2.59
N LEU A 51 -0.39 7.66 2.38
CA LEU A 51 -0.86 6.78 3.45
C LEU A 51 -0.30 5.37 3.29
N TYR A 52 -0.57 4.74 2.15
CA TYR A 52 -0.09 3.39 1.83
C TYR A 52 0.47 3.33 0.42
N SER A 53 1.47 2.48 0.23
CA SER A 53 1.80 1.95 -1.10
C SER A 53 1.30 0.52 -1.18
N LEU A 54 0.46 0.23 -2.15
CA LEU A 54 0.18 -1.15 -2.53
C LEU A 54 1.37 -1.66 -3.33
N GLU A 55 1.99 -2.74 -2.86
CA GLU A 55 3.17 -3.35 -3.48
C GLU A 55 3.16 -4.88 -3.36
N PHE A 56 4.14 -5.53 -3.98
CA PHE A 56 4.30 -6.98 -3.86
C PHE A 56 4.88 -7.36 -2.50
N ASN A 57 4.22 -8.29 -1.81
CA ASN A 57 4.71 -8.85 -0.57
C ASN A 57 5.78 -9.91 -0.86
N ASN A 58 7.02 -9.46 -1.02
CA ASN A 58 8.15 -10.34 -1.33
C ASN A 58 8.34 -11.44 -0.29
N LYS A 59 8.07 -11.15 1.00
CA LYS A 59 8.19 -12.13 2.09
C LYS A 59 7.21 -13.28 1.89
N ASN A 60 5.93 -12.96 1.68
CA ASN A 60 4.90 -13.99 1.53
C ASN A 60 5.02 -14.74 0.20
N ILE A 61 5.43 -14.06 -0.88
CA ILE A 61 5.75 -14.74 -2.15
C ILE A 61 6.87 -15.77 -1.94
N ARG A 62 7.94 -15.43 -1.22
CA ARG A 62 9.02 -16.37 -0.89
C ARG A 62 8.52 -17.56 -0.07
N GLU A 63 7.68 -17.30 0.94
CA GLU A 63 7.07 -18.33 1.78
C GLU A 63 6.21 -19.30 0.96
N GLN A 64 5.37 -18.79 0.05
CA GLN A 64 4.52 -19.61 -0.82
C GLN A 64 5.31 -20.49 -1.79
N LEU A 65 6.47 -20.02 -2.26
CA LEU A 65 7.34 -20.80 -3.14
C LEU A 65 8.06 -21.95 -2.42
N GLY A 66 7.85 -22.12 -1.10
CA GLY A 66 8.43 -23.21 -0.33
C GLY A 66 9.95 -23.13 -0.21
N LEU A 67 10.52 -21.94 -0.44
CA LEU A 67 11.97 -21.71 -0.44
C LEU A 67 12.47 -21.60 1.02
N GLN A 68 12.39 -22.71 1.75
CA GLN A 68 13.00 -22.83 3.08
C GLN A 68 14.49 -23.19 2.94
N LEU A 69 15.34 -22.21 3.27
CA LEU A 69 16.73 -22.28 3.78
C LEU A 69 17.82 -23.09 3.04
N HIS A 70 17.54 -23.91 2.03
CA HIS A 70 18.55 -24.79 1.37
C HIS A 70 18.69 -24.59 -0.15
N VAL A 71 18.19 -23.48 -0.68
CA VAL A 71 18.36 -23.09 -2.09
C VAL A 71 19.30 -21.89 -2.16
N ASP A 72 20.20 -21.87 -3.14
CA ASP A 72 21.10 -20.74 -3.39
C ASP A 72 20.32 -19.41 -3.46
N SER A 73 20.83 -18.39 -2.77
CA SER A 73 20.16 -17.09 -2.60
C SER A 73 19.80 -16.42 -3.94
N THR A 74 20.67 -16.55 -4.95
CA THR A 74 20.43 -16.03 -6.31
C THR A 74 19.20 -16.67 -6.95
N SER A 75 19.06 -18.00 -6.87
CA SER A 75 17.93 -18.71 -7.47
C SER A 75 16.58 -18.35 -6.80
N ILE A 76 16.62 -18.02 -5.51
CA ILE A 76 15.42 -17.55 -4.77
C ILE A 76 14.97 -16.18 -5.30
N ILE A 77 15.91 -15.26 -5.51
CA ILE A 77 15.61 -13.93 -6.03
C ILE A 77 14.98 -14.02 -7.42
N ASP A 78 15.59 -14.81 -8.31
CA ASP A 78 15.09 -14.98 -9.68
C ASP A 78 13.67 -15.53 -9.70
N LYS A 79 13.37 -16.55 -8.89
CA LYS A 79 12.01 -17.12 -8.78
C LYS A 79 10.98 -16.11 -8.25
N VAL A 80 11.38 -15.24 -7.33
CA VAL A 80 10.50 -14.17 -6.81
C VAL A 80 10.26 -13.12 -7.89
N GLU A 81 11.28 -12.73 -8.65
CA GLU A 81 11.13 -11.82 -9.78
C GLU A 81 10.24 -12.41 -10.87
N ASP A 82 10.43 -13.66 -11.24
CA ASP A 82 9.58 -14.37 -12.20
C ASP A 82 8.12 -14.39 -11.73
N ARG A 83 7.90 -14.66 -10.44
CA ARG A 83 6.55 -14.62 -9.85
C ARG A 83 5.95 -13.22 -9.94
N LYS A 84 6.72 -12.17 -9.65
CA LYS A 84 6.26 -10.78 -9.79
C LYS A 84 5.98 -10.40 -11.24
N ASN A 85 6.80 -10.83 -12.19
CA ASN A 85 6.60 -10.57 -13.61
C ASN A 85 5.33 -11.24 -14.14
N ASN A 86 5.07 -12.48 -13.70
CA ASN A 86 3.82 -13.17 -13.98
C ASN A 86 2.60 -12.42 -13.41
N LEU A 87 2.71 -11.88 -12.19
CA LEU A 87 1.67 -11.04 -11.61
C LEU A 87 1.52 -9.73 -12.40
N ARG A 88 2.60 -9.02 -12.74
CA ARG A 88 2.53 -7.81 -13.59
C ARG A 88 1.82 -8.05 -14.92
N GLY A 89 2.00 -9.22 -15.54
CA GLY A 89 1.29 -9.61 -16.76
C GLY A 89 -0.24 -9.74 -16.62
N LYS A 90 -0.75 -9.78 -15.39
CA LYS A 90 -2.18 -9.85 -15.03
C LYS A 90 -2.84 -8.49 -14.78
N LEU A 91 -2.06 -7.40 -14.79
CA LEU A 91 -2.60 -6.04 -14.72
C LEU A 91 -3.56 -5.74 -15.89
N PRO A 92 -4.55 -4.84 -15.70
CA PRO A 92 -4.86 -4.13 -14.46
C PRO A 92 -5.56 -5.00 -13.41
N TYR A 93 -5.46 -4.60 -12.15
CA TYR A 93 -6.19 -5.23 -11.05
C TYR A 93 -7.40 -4.41 -10.66
N GLN A 94 -8.50 -5.09 -10.35
CA GLN A 94 -9.62 -4.51 -9.61
C GLN A 94 -9.44 -4.85 -8.13
N ILE A 95 -9.48 -3.84 -7.27
CA ILE A 95 -9.21 -4.01 -5.83
C ILE A 95 -10.39 -3.48 -5.04
N LYS A 96 -10.88 -4.29 -4.09
CA LYS A 96 -11.74 -3.81 -3.01
C LYS A 96 -10.93 -3.63 -1.73
N ILE A 97 -11.04 -2.46 -1.12
CA ILE A 97 -10.52 -2.21 0.22
C ILE A 97 -11.65 -1.90 1.20
N ARG A 98 -11.40 -2.15 2.49
CA ARG A 98 -12.29 -1.80 3.61
C ARG A 98 -11.53 -1.07 4.72
N ARG A 99 -12.14 -0.03 5.29
CA ARG A 99 -11.66 0.67 6.51
C ARG A 99 -12.03 -0.06 7.79
N GLU A 100 -11.20 0.05 8.81
CA GLU A 100 -11.51 -0.40 10.18
C GLU A 100 -12.13 0.73 11.02
N PHE A 101 -13.34 1.20 10.69
CA PHE A 101 -13.97 2.36 11.34
C PHE A 101 -14.02 2.31 12.87
N ASP A 102 -14.26 1.13 13.45
CA ASP A 102 -14.40 0.96 14.89
C ASP A 102 -13.08 1.14 15.65
N ARG A 103 -11.94 1.07 14.95
CA ARG A 103 -10.61 1.10 15.56
C ARG A 103 -9.79 2.29 15.10
N ASP A 104 -9.69 2.49 13.79
CA ASP A 104 -8.88 3.54 13.19
C ASP A 104 -9.33 3.81 11.74
N LYS A 105 -9.75 5.05 11.49
CA LYS A 105 -10.21 5.51 10.16
C LYS A 105 -9.11 5.53 9.12
N GLU A 106 -7.84 5.52 9.53
CA GLU A 106 -6.69 5.51 8.63
C GLU A 106 -6.27 4.09 8.25
N LYS A 107 -6.74 3.08 8.98
CA LYS A 107 -6.39 1.69 8.73
C LYS A 107 -7.31 1.05 7.71
N ILE A 108 -6.72 0.62 6.59
CA ILE A 108 -7.41 -0.09 5.51
C ILE A 108 -6.88 -1.51 5.33
N LYS A 109 -7.73 -2.37 4.79
CA LYS A 109 -7.41 -3.77 4.44
C LYS A 109 -7.86 -4.07 3.01
N ILE A 110 -7.13 -4.95 2.35
CA ILE A 110 -7.55 -5.55 1.08
C ILE A 110 -8.60 -6.63 1.39
N ASP A 111 -9.80 -6.48 0.84
CA ASP A 111 -10.86 -7.47 0.97
C ASP A 111 -10.67 -8.57 -0.09
N PHE A 112 -10.67 -8.17 -1.36
CA PHE A 112 -10.37 -9.03 -2.51
C PHE A 112 -9.64 -8.26 -3.63
N MET A 113 -9.05 -9.02 -4.55
CA MET A 113 -8.39 -8.51 -5.75
C MET A 113 -8.69 -9.43 -6.93
N LEU A 114 -9.05 -8.85 -8.07
CA LEU A 114 -9.27 -9.56 -9.34
C LEU A 114 -8.25 -9.09 -10.37
N ASP A 115 -7.88 -9.99 -11.28
CA ASP A 115 -7.07 -9.61 -12.45
C ASP A 115 -7.89 -9.12 -13.64
N LYS A 116 -7.21 -8.77 -14.73
CA LYS A 116 -7.84 -8.29 -15.97
C LYS A 116 -8.85 -9.26 -16.60
N ASN A 117 -8.78 -10.55 -16.26
CA ASN A 117 -9.71 -11.58 -16.73
C ASN A 117 -10.83 -11.84 -15.71
N SER A 118 -10.89 -11.07 -14.62
CA SER A 118 -11.78 -11.29 -13.46
C SER A 118 -11.46 -12.56 -12.67
N ASP A 119 -10.23 -13.07 -12.75
CA ASP A 119 -9.78 -14.19 -11.91
C ASP A 119 -9.32 -13.69 -10.54
N ASP A 120 -9.68 -14.42 -9.48
CA ASP A 120 -9.26 -14.11 -8.11
C ASP A 120 -7.72 -14.15 -7.96
N LEU A 121 -7.17 -13.09 -7.38
CA LEU A 121 -5.77 -12.99 -7.02
C LEU A 121 -5.55 -13.32 -5.54
N THR A 122 -4.50 -14.08 -5.26
CA THR A 122 -4.08 -14.33 -3.88
C THR A 122 -3.56 -13.04 -3.24
N LYS A 123 -4.38 -12.43 -2.38
CA LYS A 123 -4.10 -11.16 -1.71
C LYS A 123 -2.80 -11.14 -0.92
N SER A 124 -2.34 -12.28 -0.40
CA SER A 124 -1.09 -12.36 0.36
C SER A 124 0.16 -12.14 -0.50
N ASN A 125 0.06 -12.17 -1.83
CA ASN A 125 1.12 -11.71 -2.73
C ASN A 125 1.31 -10.19 -2.74
N PHE A 126 0.39 -9.46 -2.10
CA PHE A 126 0.38 -8.00 -2.05
C PHE A 126 0.38 -7.53 -0.60
N GLU A 127 0.86 -6.32 -0.38
CA GLU A 127 0.79 -5.66 0.91
C GLU A 127 0.47 -4.17 0.76
N LEU A 128 -0.22 -3.63 1.76
CA LEU A 128 -0.39 -2.19 1.93
C LEU A 128 0.71 -1.71 2.88
N LYS A 129 1.83 -1.26 2.32
CA LYS A 129 2.95 -0.75 3.10
C LYS A 129 2.65 0.68 3.56
N LEU A 130 2.49 0.87 4.86
CA LEU A 130 2.24 2.17 5.48
C LEU A 130 3.41 3.12 5.20
N GLN A 131 3.11 4.35 4.81
CA GLN A 131 4.06 5.38 4.39
C GLN A 131 4.18 6.45 5.47
N THR A 132 4.40 5.99 6.70
CA THR A 132 4.81 6.83 7.82
C THR A 132 6.33 6.97 7.79
N LEU A 133 6.84 8.05 8.40
CA LEU A 133 8.27 8.17 8.67
C LEU A 133 8.71 6.93 9.50
N GLU A 134 9.64 6.15 8.96
CA GLU A 134 10.32 5.09 9.72
C GLU A 134 11.26 5.78 10.73
N TYR A 135 10.79 6.06 11.94
CA TYR A 135 11.66 6.52 13.03
C TYR A 135 11.37 5.73 14.31
N GLU A 136 12.26 4.79 14.62
CA GLU A 136 12.36 4.07 15.89
C GLU A 136 12.94 4.94 17.03
N ASN A 137 13.41 6.16 16.74
CA ASN A 137 13.95 7.05 17.76
C ASN A 137 13.12 8.33 17.87
N GLY A 138 12.28 8.35 18.91
CA GLY A 138 12.05 9.53 19.76
C GLY A 138 11.54 10.79 19.06
N TYR A 139 10.26 11.06 19.27
CA TYR A 139 9.57 12.32 19.01
C TYR A 139 10.41 13.58 19.35
N TRP A 140 11.07 14.17 18.35
CA TRP A 140 11.61 15.53 18.46
C TRP A 140 10.54 16.57 18.82
N LEU A 141 9.28 16.26 18.47
CA LEU A 141 8.12 17.13 18.69
C LEU A 141 7.51 17.03 20.10
N ASP A 142 7.67 15.89 20.79
CA ASP A 142 7.22 15.73 22.19
C ASP A 142 8.35 16.00 23.20
N SER A 143 9.62 15.75 22.86
CA SER A 143 10.75 15.95 23.79
C SER A 143 11.37 17.35 23.72
N GLY A 144 11.23 18.06 22.60
CA GLY A 144 11.91 19.35 22.38
C GLY A 144 13.44 19.25 22.35
N GLU A 145 14.01 18.05 22.25
CA GLU A 145 15.45 17.83 22.33
C GLU A 145 16.08 17.76 20.93
N PHE A 146 16.97 18.70 20.64
CA PHE A 146 17.63 18.85 19.35
C PHE A 146 18.99 18.15 19.37
N ASN A 147 19.10 16.98 18.75
CA ASN A 147 20.38 16.28 18.59
C ASN A 147 21.02 16.68 17.26
N LEU A 148 22.01 17.56 17.34
CA LEU A 148 22.84 17.95 16.21
C LEU A 148 24.10 17.06 16.20
N SER A 149 24.14 16.04 15.36
CA SER A 149 25.40 15.39 15.00
C SER A 149 26.04 16.14 13.84
N ILE A 150 27.12 16.87 14.14
CA ILE A 150 28.03 17.43 13.14
C ILE A 150 29.12 16.38 12.93
N ASP A 151 29.30 15.92 11.68
CA ASP A 151 30.49 15.17 11.23
C ASP A 151 31.72 16.09 11.13
#